data_AF-A0A7C2TQD3-F1
#
_entry.id   AF-A0A7C2TQD3-F1
#
_cell.length_a   1.000
_cell.length_b   1.000
_cell.length_c   1.000
_cell.angle_alpha   90.00
_cell.angle_beta   90.00
_cell.angle_gamma   90.00
#
_symmetry.space_group_name_H-M   'P 1'
#
loop_
_entity.id
_entity.type
_entity.pdbx_description
1 polymer ?
#
loop_
_entity_poly.entity_id
_entity_poly.type
_entity_poly.pdbx_seq_one_letter_code
_entity_poly.pdbx_strand_id
1 'polypeptide(L)'
;MGLLMGETLRLLVRSLRPRQWVKNLIVLAPLIFSQHLLEPDRALRAVAAFGLFCLLSGGIYVLNDLRDIERDRLHPVKGRRPLASGALSPRLAWRFGILVLLGALALSFRLGVGFGLAALAYVLLQAAYSLWMKTIVILDVFAIAGG
;
A
#
# COMPACT_ATOMS: atom_id res chain seq x y z
N MET A 1 20.40 22.47 2.79
CA MET A 1 19.93 21.30 3.58
C MET A 1 18.40 21.15 3.58
N GLY A 2 17.62 22.18 3.98
CA GLY A 2 16.15 22.06 4.11
C GLY A 2 15.37 21.76 2.81
N LEU A 3 15.81 22.32 1.67
CA LEU A 3 15.15 22.08 0.37
C LEU A 3 15.27 20.61 -0.10
N LEU A 4 16.46 20.01 0.06
CA LEU A 4 16.73 18.60 -0.27
C LEU A 4 15.94 17.64 0.62
N MET A 5 15.78 17.98 1.90
CA MET A 5 14.96 17.22 2.84
C MET A 5 13.48 17.22 2.43
N GLY A 6 12.95 18.40 2.04
CA GLY A 6 11.57 18.55 1.61
C GLY A 6 11.25 17.79 0.32
N GLU A 7 12.18 17.76 -0.64
CA GLU A 7 12.04 17.00 -1.87
C GLU A 7 12.06 15.48 -1.60
N THR A 8 12.99 15.01 -0.77
CA THR A 8 13.08 13.59 -0.40
C THR A 8 11.79 13.12 0.27
N LEU A 9 11.25 13.91 1.21
CA LEU A 9 9.98 13.60 1.86
C LEU A 9 8.83 13.52 0.85
N ARG A 10 8.76 14.46 -0.09
CA ARG A 10 7.75 14.45 -1.16
C ARG A 10 7.84 13.19 -2.01
N LEU A 11 9.05 12.72 -2.33
CA LEU A 11 9.27 11.48 -3.10
C LEU A 11 8.88 10.23 -2.32
N LEU A 12 9.14 10.20 -1.01
CA LEU A 12 8.68 9.11 -0.13
C LEU A 12 7.16 9.04 -0.07
N VAL A 13 6.48 10.18 0.15
CA VAL A 13 5.01 10.26 0.16
C VAL A 13 4.44 9.87 -1.21
N ARG A 14 5.04 10.33 -2.31
CA ARG A 14 4.62 9.93 -3.67
C ARG A 14 4.74 8.42 -3.89
N SER A 15 5.75 7.78 -3.31
CA SER A 15 5.97 6.33 -3.41
C SER A 15 4.94 5.52 -2.63
N LEU A 16 4.27 6.10 -1.62
CA LEU A 16 3.09 5.48 -0.98
C LEU A 16 1.82 5.50 -1.87
N ARG A 17 1.88 6.19 -3.01
CA ARG A 17 0.81 6.34 -4.01
C ARG A 17 -0.53 6.81 -3.43
N PRO A 18 -0.63 8.04 -2.86
CA PRO A 18 -1.87 8.56 -2.30
C PRO A 18 -3.07 8.52 -3.25
N ARG A 19 -2.83 8.67 -4.56
CA ARG A 19 -3.87 8.54 -5.59
C ARG A 19 -4.55 7.16 -5.63
N GLN A 20 -3.86 6.11 -5.19
CA GLN A 20 -4.41 4.74 -5.12
C GLN A 20 -5.19 4.48 -3.83
N TRP A 21 -5.09 5.36 -2.82
CA TRP A 21 -5.78 5.19 -1.54
C TRP A 21 -7.30 5.23 -1.65
N VAL A 22 -7.83 5.81 -2.72
CA VAL A 22 -9.27 5.76 -3.05
C VAL A 22 -9.80 4.32 -3.12
N LYS A 23 -8.97 3.35 -3.52
CA LYS A 23 -9.35 1.92 -3.56
C LYS A 23 -9.57 1.35 -2.16
N ASN A 24 -8.97 1.96 -1.14
CA ASN A 24 -9.09 1.53 0.24
C ASN A 24 -10.35 2.09 0.91
N LEU A 25 -11.14 2.94 0.25
CA LEU A 25 -12.41 3.45 0.80
C LEU A 25 -13.38 2.31 1.14
N ILE A 26 -13.23 1.14 0.53
CA ILE A 26 -13.98 -0.07 0.88
C ILE A 26 -13.85 -0.46 2.36
N VAL A 27 -12.75 -0.10 3.03
CA VAL A 27 -12.54 -0.33 4.47
C VAL A 27 -13.54 0.46 5.32
N LEU A 28 -14.11 1.55 4.78
CA LEU A 28 -15.14 2.35 5.45
C LEU A 28 -16.55 1.79 5.26
N ALA A 29 -16.75 0.82 4.35
CA ALA A 29 -18.07 0.27 4.07
C ALA A 29 -18.79 -0.28 5.32
N PRO A 30 -18.14 -1.03 6.24
CA PRO A 30 -18.81 -1.52 7.45
C PRO A 30 -19.33 -0.38 8.35
N LEU A 31 -18.64 0.77 8.41
CA LEU A 31 -19.13 1.92 9.16
C LEU A 31 -20.45 2.44 8.58
N ILE A 32 -20.51 2.58 7.24
CA ILE A 32 -21.68 3.07 6.52
C ILE A 32 -22.87 2.12 6.71
N PHE A 33 -22.66 0.82 6.52
CA PHE A 33 -23.72 -0.17 6.60
C PHE A 33 -24.15 -0.50 8.03
N SER A 34 -23.29 -0.28 9.02
CA SER A 34 -23.66 -0.51 10.43
C SER A 34 -24.56 0.59 11.01
N GLN A 35 -24.82 1.68 10.29
CA GLN A 35 -25.60 2.85 10.75
C GLN A 35 -25.01 3.59 11.98
N HIS A 36 -23.80 3.28 12.43
CA HIS A 36 -23.13 3.96 13.55
C HIS A 36 -22.27 5.15 13.11
N LEU A 37 -22.58 5.76 11.96
CA LEU A 37 -21.85 6.89 11.38
C LEU A 37 -21.77 8.11 12.32
N LEU A 38 -22.80 8.30 13.14
CA LEU A 38 -22.91 9.44 14.07
C LEU A 38 -22.24 9.19 15.42
N GLU A 39 -21.69 7.99 15.66
CA GLU A 39 -20.93 7.71 16.87
C GLU A 39 -19.46 8.14 16.68
N PRO A 40 -18.99 9.19 17.38
CA PRO A 40 -17.66 9.76 17.14
C PRO A 40 -16.53 8.74 17.34
N ASP A 41 -16.68 7.84 18.31
CA ASP A 41 -15.68 6.80 18.60
C ASP A 41 -15.57 5.79 17.45
N ARG A 42 -16.69 5.39 16.84
CA ARG A 42 -16.69 4.43 15.72
C ARG A 42 -16.20 5.08 14.44
N ALA A 43 -16.59 6.33 14.20
CA ALA A 43 -16.09 7.12 13.09
C ALA A 43 -14.56 7.28 13.17
N LEU A 44 -14.01 7.63 14.34
CA LEU A 44 -12.58 7.78 14.54
C LEU A 44 -11.83 6.46 14.32
N ARG A 45 -12.36 5.34 14.82
CA ARG A 45 -11.78 3.99 14.59
C ARG A 45 -11.79 3.61 13.11
N ALA A 46 -12.85 3.92 12.37
CA ALA A 46 -12.93 3.64 10.94
C ALA A 46 -11.95 4.48 10.12
N VAL A 47 -11.81 5.78 10.45
CA VAL A 47 -10.82 6.66 9.82
C VAL A 47 -9.39 6.17 10.12
N ALA A 48 -9.12 5.75 11.36
CA ALA A 48 -7.84 5.16 11.72
C ALA A 48 -7.58 3.86 10.94
N ALA A 49 -8.58 2.97 10.83
CA ALA A 49 -8.48 1.74 10.05
C ALA A 49 -8.19 2.02 8.57
N PHE A 50 -8.87 2.98 7.96
CA PHE A 50 -8.61 3.44 6.59
C PHE A 50 -7.19 3.97 6.44
N GLY A 51 -6.73 4.84 7.36
CA GLY A 51 -5.37 5.37 7.36
C GLY A 51 -4.31 4.27 7.44
N LEU A 52 -4.48 3.30 8.34
CA LEU A 52 -3.59 2.15 8.47
C LEU A 52 -3.58 1.29 7.21
N PHE A 53 -4.74 1.05 6.59
CA PHE A 53 -4.81 0.29 5.34
C PHE A 53 -4.14 1.02 4.16
N CYS A 54 -4.24 2.35 4.13
CA CYS A 54 -3.49 3.19 3.18
C CYS A 54 -1.98 3.10 3.38
N LEU A 55 -1.52 3.07 4.63
CA LEU A 55 -0.10 2.89 4.94
C LEU A 55 0.39 1.48 4.61
N LEU A 56 -0.37 0.43 4.94
CA LEU A 56 -0.05 -0.96 4.60
C LEU A 56 0.06 -1.14 3.08
N SER A 57 -0.97 -0.75 2.33
CA SER A 57 -0.95 -0.80 0.86
C SER A 57 0.16 0.06 0.26
N GLY A 58 0.39 1.26 0.80
CA GLY A 58 1.47 2.15 0.40
C GLY A 58 2.86 1.54 0.61
N GLY A 59 3.13 0.96 1.77
CA GLY A 59 4.39 0.27 2.06
C GLY A 59 4.62 -0.91 1.12
N ILE A 60 3.59 -1.70 0.84
CA ILE A 60 3.64 -2.78 -0.16
C ILE A 60 3.98 -2.23 -1.54
N TYR A 61 3.39 -1.11 -1.96
CA TYR A 61 3.73 -0.49 -3.24
C TYR A 61 5.19 -0.03 -3.30
N VAL A 62 5.74 0.51 -2.21
CA VAL A 62 7.16 0.88 -2.14
C VAL A 62 8.06 -0.34 -2.34
N LEU A 63 7.78 -1.45 -1.65
CA LEU A 63 8.55 -2.69 -1.79
C LEU A 63 8.41 -3.31 -3.18
N ASN A 64 7.22 -3.24 -3.77
CA ASN A 64 7.00 -3.69 -5.14
C ASN A 64 7.76 -2.84 -6.16
N ASP A 65 7.77 -1.53 -5.98
CA ASP A 65 8.51 -0.62 -6.86
C ASP A 65 10.02 -0.79 -6.74
N LEU A 66 10.53 -1.14 -5.54
CA LEU A 66 11.94 -1.49 -5.32
C LEU A 66 12.34 -2.76 -6.07
N ARG A 67 11.48 -3.76 -6.05
CA ARG A 67 11.74 -5.02 -6.76
C ARG A 67 11.65 -4.86 -8.27
N ASP A 68 10.78 -3.97 -8.73
CA ASP A 68 10.51 -3.77 -10.15
C ASP A 68 11.38 -2.70 -10.80
N ILE A 69 12.41 -2.16 -10.11
CA ILE A 69 13.18 -0.98 -10.55
C ILE A 69 13.66 -1.11 -11.99
N GLU A 70 14.37 -2.20 -12.32
CA GLU A 70 14.99 -2.40 -13.63
C GLU A 70 13.93 -2.52 -14.74
N ARG A 71 12.84 -3.24 -14.47
CA ARG A 71 11.75 -3.41 -15.41
C ARG A 71 10.96 -2.12 -15.61
N ASP A 72 10.67 -1.41 -14.52
CA ASP A 72 9.90 -0.18 -14.55
C ASP A 72 10.68 0.95 -15.24
N ARG A 73 12.03 0.96 -15.17
CA ARG A 73 12.89 1.88 -15.92
C ARG A 73 12.64 1.86 -17.43
N LEU A 74 12.39 0.68 -17.99
CA LEU A 74 12.17 0.49 -19.44
C LEU A 74 10.75 0.87 -19.87
N HIS A 75 9.83 1.09 -18.94
CA HIS A 75 8.43 1.33 -19.25
C HIS A 75 8.13 2.84 -19.38
N PRO A 76 7.41 3.30 -20.42
CA PRO A 76 7.22 4.73 -20.72
C PRO A 76 6.56 5.53 -19.57
N VAL A 77 5.57 4.93 -18.90
CA VAL A 77 4.90 5.55 -17.74
C VAL A 77 5.57 5.19 -16.39
N LYS A 78 5.88 3.91 -16.14
CA LYS A 78 6.42 3.45 -14.84
C LYS A 78 7.87 3.91 -14.60
N GLY A 79 8.62 4.23 -15.66
CA GLY A 79 9.98 4.80 -15.55
C GLY A 79 10.02 6.15 -14.85
N ARG A 80 8.89 6.87 -14.83
CA ARG A 80 8.74 8.16 -14.11
C ARG A 80 8.48 8.00 -12.60
N ARG A 81 8.44 6.78 -12.09
CA ARG A 81 8.31 6.51 -10.64
C ARG A 81 9.60 6.97 -9.93
N PRO A 82 9.53 7.47 -8.68
CA PRO A 82 10.71 7.96 -7.96
C PRO A 82 11.88 6.98 -7.92
N LEU A 83 11.61 5.69 -7.76
CA LEU A 83 12.63 4.64 -7.72
C LEU A 83 13.19 4.29 -9.10
N ALA A 84 12.32 4.10 -10.09
CA ALA A 84 12.74 3.77 -11.45
C ALA A 84 13.57 4.90 -12.09
N SER A 85 13.14 6.16 -11.91
CA SER A 85 13.83 7.35 -12.41
C SER A 85 15.15 7.67 -11.70
N GLY A 86 15.46 7.01 -10.57
CA GLY A 86 16.64 7.31 -9.75
C GLY A 86 16.51 8.54 -8.84
N ALA A 87 15.35 9.21 -8.82
CA ALA A 87 15.11 10.37 -7.96
C ALA A 87 15.10 10.02 -6.46
N LEU A 88 14.79 8.78 -6.10
CA LEU A 88 14.75 8.30 -4.72
C LEU A 88 15.75 7.16 -4.50
N SER A 89 16.56 7.25 -3.45
CA SER A 89 17.51 6.21 -3.08
C SER A 89 16.79 4.89 -2.75
N PRO A 90 17.16 3.75 -3.38
CA PRO A 90 16.58 2.45 -3.08
C PRO A 90 16.73 2.04 -1.62
N ARG A 91 17.90 2.31 -1.00
CA ARG A 91 18.15 1.99 0.41
C ARG A 91 17.22 2.75 1.34
N LEU A 92 16.98 4.04 1.06
CA LEU A 92 16.07 4.87 1.85
C LEU A 92 14.63 4.40 1.70
N ALA A 93 14.18 4.15 0.48
CA ALA A 93 12.84 3.66 0.21
C ALA A 93 12.60 2.28 0.84
N TRP A 94 13.59 1.40 0.87
CA TRP A 94 13.47 0.10 1.52
C TRP A 94 13.25 0.24 3.02
N ARG A 95 14.09 1.04 3.70
CA ARG A 95 13.93 1.32 5.14
C ARG A 95 12.57 1.94 5.43
N PHE A 96 12.18 2.94 4.66
CA PHE A 96 10.90 3.61 4.79
C PHE A 96 9.72 2.66 4.59
N GLY A 97 9.73 1.87 3.51
CA GLY A 97 8.67 0.92 3.19
C GLY A 97 8.47 -0.12 4.29
N ILE A 98 9.57 -0.70 4.81
CA ILE A 98 9.52 -1.67 5.93
C ILE A 98 9.02 -1.02 7.21
N LEU A 99 9.52 0.17 7.57
CA LEU A 99 9.07 0.87 8.78
C LEU A 99 7.58 1.22 8.72
N VAL A 100 7.11 1.72 7.58
CA VAL A 100 5.68 2.02 7.37
C VAL A 100 4.84 0.75 7.47
N LEU A 101 5.25 -0.34 6.84
CA LEU A 101 4.53 -1.62 6.87
C LEU A 101 4.44 -2.20 8.28
N LEU A 102 5.57 -2.33 8.97
CA LEU A 102 5.61 -2.91 10.32
C LEU A 102 4.91 -1.99 11.33
N GLY A 103 5.10 -0.68 11.24
CA GLY A 103 4.43 0.30 12.09
C GLY A 103 2.92 0.28 11.90
N ALA A 104 2.43 0.30 10.66
CA ALA A 104 1.00 0.23 10.38
C ALA A 104 0.38 -1.11 10.79
N LEU A 105 1.10 -2.22 10.60
CA LEU A 105 0.65 -3.55 11.04
C LEU A 105 0.55 -3.63 12.56
N ALA A 106 1.58 -3.17 13.29
CA ALA A 106 1.56 -3.14 14.75
C ALA A 106 0.43 -2.27 15.30
N LEU A 107 0.20 -1.09 14.70
CA LEU A 107 -0.91 -0.21 15.07
C LEU A 107 -2.28 -0.81 14.72
N SER A 108 -2.37 -1.67 13.70
CA SER A 108 -3.62 -2.35 13.34
C SER A 108 -4.12 -3.27 14.47
N PHE A 109 -3.23 -3.94 15.19
CA PHE A 109 -3.60 -4.73 16.37
C PHE A 109 -4.12 -3.88 17.53
N ARG A 110 -3.81 -2.58 17.58
CA ARG A 110 -4.37 -1.65 18.58
C ARG A 110 -5.82 -1.27 18.30
N LEU A 111 -6.29 -1.40 17.04
CA LEU A 111 -7.70 -1.21 16.70
C LEU A 111 -8.56 -2.45 17.00
N GLY A 112 -7.91 -3.61 17.16
CA GLY A 112 -8.56 -4.87 17.53
C GLY A 112 -7.85 -6.06 16.88
N VAL A 113 -7.86 -7.21 17.57
CA VAL A 113 -7.19 -8.43 17.10
C VAL A 113 -7.73 -8.87 15.73
N GLY A 114 -9.05 -8.83 15.52
CA GLY A 114 -9.67 -9.20 14.24
C GLY A 114 -9.18 -8.32 13.08
N PHE A 115 -9.09 -7.01 13.29
CA PHE A 115 -8.55 -6.09 12.28
C PHE A 115 -7.06 -6.33 12.03
N GLY A 116 -6.27 -6.54 13.10
CA GLY A 116 -4.84 -6.89 12.98
C GLY A 116 -4.59 -8.18 12.19
N LEU A 117 -5.39 -9.22 12.42
CA LEU A 117 -5.31 -10.47 11.67
C LEU A 117 -5.71 -10.28 10.20
N ALA A 118 -6.76 -9.51 9.91
CA ALA A 118 -7.15 -9.17 8.54
C ALA A 118 -6.06 -8.36 7.82
N ALA A 119 -5.44 -7.40 8.51
CA ALA A 119 -4.31 -6.63 8.00
C ALA A 119 -3.08 -7.53 7.72
N LEU A 120 -2.76 -8.46 8.61
CA LEU A 120 -1.70 -9.44 8.42
C LEU A 120 -1.99 -10.33 7.21
N ALA A 121 -3.19 -10.89 7.11
CA ALA A 121 -3.61 -11.71 5.98
C ALA A 121 -3.51 -10.93 4.65
N TYR A 122 -3.93 -9.67 4.64
CA TYR A 122 -3.76 -8.78 3.48
C TYR A 122 -2.30 -8.58 3.09
N VAL A 123 -1.40 -8.31 4.04
CA VAL A 123 0.04 -8.17 3.77
C VAL A 123 0.63 -9.45 3.21
N LEU A 124 0.30 -10.61 3.80
CA LEU A 124 0.76 -11.93 3.36
C LEU A 124 0.26 -12.24 1.95
N LEU A 125 -1.03 -12.02 1.69
CA LEU A 125 -1.64 -12.21 0.37
C LEU A 125 -0.95 -11.35 -0.68
N GLN A 126 -0.71 -10.07 -0.37
CA GLN A 126 -0.04 -9.16 -1.30
C GLN A 126 1.44 -9.53 -1.51
N ALA A 127 2.14 -10.00 -0.47
CA ALA A 127 3.50 -10.49 -0.60
C ALA A 127 3.55 -11.74 -1.48
N ALA A 128 2.66 -12.71 -1.24
CA ALA A 128 2.53 -13.93 -2.04
C ALA A 128 2.16 -13.61 -3.50
N TYR A 129 1.16 -12.76 -3.72
CA TYR A 129 0.78 -12.27 -5.06
C TYR A 129 1.97 -11.62 -5.77
N SER A 130 2.68 -10.75 -5.06
CA SER A 130 3.85 -10.07 -5.61
C SER A 130 4.91 -11.10 -6.01
N LEU A 131 5.26 -12.03 -5.13
CA LEU A 131 6.34 -13.01 -5.33
C LEU A 131 6.01 -14.10 -6.37
N TRP A 132 4.78 -14.60 -6.41
CA TRP A 132 4.40 -15.77 -7.20
C TRP A 132 3.55 -15.45 -8.44
N MET A 133 2.64 -14.47 -8.38
CA MET A 133 1.63 -14.29 -9.44
C MET A 133 2.05 -13.35 -10.58
N LYS A 134 3.24 -12.73 -10.53
CA LYS A 134 3.79 -12.05 -11.73
C LYS A 134 4.24 -13.02 -12.82
N THR A 135 4.37 -14.30 -12.51
CA THR A 135 4.67 -15.36 -13.49
C THR A 135 3.41 -15.90 -14.15
N ILE A 136 2.22 -15.68 -13.55
CA ILE A 136 0.95 -16.22 -14.03
C ILE A 136 0.12 -15.08 -14.66
N VAL A 137 0.54 -14.63 -15.84
CA VAL A 137 -0.32 -13.87 -16.79
C VAL A 137 -1.47 -14.75 -17.32
N ILE A 138 -1.54 -16.02 -16.89
CA ILE A 138 -2.33 -17.09 -17.53
C ILE A 138 -3.74 -17.27 -16.89
N LEU A 139 -3.98 -16.85 -15.64
CA LEU A 139 -5.28 -17.09 -14.99
C LEU A 139 -6.39 -16.11 -15.43
N ASP A 140 -6.05 -14.91 -15.91
CA ASP A 140 -7.06 -13.96 -16.44
C ASP A 140 -7.65 -14.41 -17.78
N VAL A 141 -6.91 -15.19 -18.59
CA VAL A 141 -7.40 -15.66 -19.90
C VAL A 141 -8.30 -16.90 -19.76
N PHE A 142 -8.01 -17.80 -18.81
CA PHE A 142 -8.84 -18.99 -18.59
C PHE A 142 -10.18 -18.69 -17.92
N ALA A 143 -10.29 -17.63 -17.12
CA ALA A 143 -11.57 -17.20 -16.55
C ALA A 143 -12.52 -16.56 -17.59
N ILE A 144 -11.98 -16.01 -18.69
CA ILE A 144 -12.76 -15.36 -19.76
C ILE A 144 -13.13 -16.36 -20.87
N ALA A 145 -12.36 -17.43 -21.09
CA ALA A 145 -12.66 -18.44 -22.11
C ALA A 145 -13.60 -19.57 -21.63
N GLY A 146 -13.93 -19.62 -20.33
CA GLY A 146 -14.73 -20.68 -19.71
C GLY A 146 -16.15 -20.28 -19.29
N GLY A 147 -16.61 -19.07 -19.64
CA GLY A 147 -17.94 -18.54 -19.31
C GLY A 147 -18.57 -17.81 -20.47
#